data_AF-A0ABD0C2N6-F1
#
_entry.id   AF-A0ABD0C2N6-F1
#
_cell.length_a   1.000
_cell.length_b   1.000
_cell.length_c   1.000
_cell.angle_alpha   90.00
_cell.angle_beta   90.00
_cell.angle_gamma   90.00
#
_symmetry.space_group_name_H-M   'P 1'
#
loop_
_entity.id
_entity.type
_entity.pdbx_description
1 polymer ?
#
loop_
_entity_poly.entity_id
_entity_poly.type
_entity_poly.pdbx_seq_one_letter_code
_entity_poly.pdbx_strand_id
1 'polypeptide(L)'
;MNNPKTANRKLVILGNGFDLNLGMKSKFSDFAASKYGKEVLQQNRWKNPRPYWYNFEENMAQNYNNVFLKKLRGEKEEVKSSHLYEFSYYLKQYDNISEKLTEYLETAQDKVFSGENEIVSRNKANPFKHNQTIPEVMPKIAEKLKEADAVLSFNYTQTPQEIFNVSDERVIYIHGSLKDKNIILGANNDINFQGEINEFAPLRKKFRRDVNDFIRRKKPDADLLNEFKEFDKQFYSFRSLPVEFYEDGILPEVLELDENYEMISKYFVDDQYNNWLKQNWDKAMKIEKKWEQNSRISPEIIDYVSNNLFRPFRINLGIGIYSLNEIEEISVMGHSLNSDIEVIEDLLQSCLKLKKVNIFYYGEESITEKMRKVEFVLKNVYHSDVDVNLVDYWAK
;
A
#
# COMPACT_ATOMS: atom_id res chain seq x y z
N MET A 1 32.54 -19.60 4.85
CA MET A 1 32.27 -18.17 4.64
C MET A 1 31.93 -17.99 3.17
N ASN A 2 30.64 -18.03 2.82
CA ASN A 2 30.20 -17.75 1.46
C ASN A 2 30.11 -16.23 1.30
N ASN A 3 30.93 -15.69 0.42
CA ASN A 3 30.87 -14.30 -0.01
C ASN A 3 29.45 -14.06 -0.57
N PRO A 4 28.65 -13.10 -0.06
CA PRO A 4 27.38 -12.79 -0.70
C PRO A 4 27.72 -12.26 -2.09
N LYS A 5 27.28 -12.98 -3.14
CA LYS A 5 27.25 -12.41 -4.49
C LYS A 5 26.65 -11.01 -4.35
N THR A 6 27.33 -9.99 -4.85
CA THR A 6 26.71 -8.71 -5.18
C THR A 6 25.54 -9.04 -6.11
N ALA A 7 24.35 -9.18 -5.54
CA ALA A 7 23.19 -9.68 -6.25
C ALA A 7 22.61 -8.49 -7.01
N ASN A 8 22.63 -8.55 -8.34
CA ASN A 8 21.90 -7.61 -9.17
C ASN A 8 20.42 -7.95 -9.03
N ARG A 9 19.73 -7.34 -8.07
CA ARG A 9 18.34 -7.65 -7.78
C ARG A 9 17.41 -6.92 -8.74
N LYS A 10 16.33 -7.60 -9.12
CA LYS A 10 15.27 -7.10 -10.00
C LYS A 10 13.97 -6.96 -9.22
N LEU A 11 13.37 -5.77 -9.29
CA LEU A 11 12.07 -5.49 -8.70
C LEU A 11 11.04 -5.23 -9.80
N VAL A 12 9.85 -5.80 -9.66
CA VAL A 12 8.71 -5.45 -10.51
C VAL A 12 7.69 -4.66 -9.70
N ILE A 13 7.18 -3.57 -10.27
CA ILE A 13 6.07 -2.79 -9.71
C ILE A 13 4.84 -3.06 -10.57
N LEU A 14 3.76 -3.53 -9.94
CA LEU A 14 2.49 -3.79 -10.60
C LEU A 14 1.42 -2.81 -10.13
N GLY A 15 0.70 -2.23 -11.08
CA GLY A 15 -0.49 -1.44 -10.80
C GLY A 15 -1.68 -1.81 -11.66
N ASN A 16 -2.80 -1.12 -11.46
CA ASN A 16 -4.12 -1.61 -11.87
C ASN A 16 -4.28 -1.82 -13.38
N GLY A 17 -3.50 -1.09 -14.18
CA GLY A 17 -3.37 -1.32 -15.62
C GLY A 17 -3.01 -2.76 -15.97
N PHE A 18 -2.21 -3.44 -15.13
CA PHE A 18 -1.79 -4.82 -15.34
C PHE A 18 -3.01 -5.76 -15.41
N ASP A 19 -3.90 -5.66 -14.42
CA ASP A 19 -5.14 -6.44 -14.35
C ASP A 19 -6.09 -6.07 -15.50
N LEU A 20 -6.18 -4.78 -15.84
CA LEU A 20 -6.99 -4.30 -16.95
C LEU A 20 -6.53 -4.89 -18.29
N ASN A 21 -5.22 -5.03 -18.49
CA ASN A 21 -4.68 -5.63 -19.70
C ASN A 21 -4.99 -7.13 -19.81
N LEU A 22 -5.24 -7.78 -18.68
CA LEU A 22 -5.69 -9.18 -18.63
C LEU A 22 -7.20 -9.32 -18.81
N GLY A 23 -7.88 -8.22 -19.14
CA GLY A 23 -9.33 -8.18 -19.32
C GLY A 23 -10.11 -8.07 -18.02
N MET A 24 -9.43 -7.89 -16.87
CA MET A 24 -10.11 -7.72 -15.60
C MET A 24 -10.69 -6.32 -15.47
N LYS A 25 -11.97 -6.21 -15.14
CA LYS A 25 -12.61 -4.92 -14.88
C LYS A 25 -12.32 -4.46 -13.45
N SER A 26 -11.09 -4.00 -13.20
CA SER A 26 -10.58 -3.67 -11.87
C SER A 26 -10.54 -2.17 -11.59
N LYS A 27 -11.05 -1.30 -12.46
CA LYS A 27 -11.17 0.13 -12.15
C LYS A 27 -12.25 0.35 -11.09
N PHE A 28 -12.04 1.32 -10.21
CA PHE A 28 -13.09 1.77 -9.30
C PHE A 28 -14.36 2.24 -10.05
N SER A 29 -14.20 2.83 -11.25
CA SER A 29 -15.35 3.20 -12.10
C SER A 29 -16.16 2.00 -12.57
N ASP A 30 -15.52 0.85 -12.82
CA ASP A 30 -16.21 -0.38 -13.21
C ASP A 30 -17.00 -0.95 -12.02
N PHE A 31 -16.40 -0.91 -10.83
CA PHE A 31 -17.09 -1.21 -9.57
C PHE A 31 -18.30 -0.31 -9.36
N ALA A 32 -18.13 1.01 -9.45
CA ALA A 32 -19.20 1.99 -9.24
C ALA A 32 -20.38 1.81 -10.22
N ALA A 33 -20.09 1.41 -11.47
CA ALA A 33 -21.11 1.12 -12.47
C ALA A 33 -21.78 -0.26 -12.29
N SER A 34 -21.15 -1.18 -11.54
CA SER A 34 -21.65 -2.53 -11.27
C SER A 34 -22.85 -2.54 -10.31
N LYS A 35 -23.49 -3.72 -10.17
CA LYS A 35 -24.56 -3.90 -9.17
C LYS A 35 -24.07 -3.67 -7.73
N TYR A 36 -22.85 -4.09 -7.42
CA TYR A 36 -22.23 -3.98 -6.08
C TYR A 36 -22.03 -2.51 -5.71
N GLY A 37 -21.41 -1.74 -6.62
CA GLY A 37 -21.19 -0.32 -6.41
C GLY A 37 -22.49 0.47 -6.34
N LYS A 38 -23.45 0.20 -7.23
CA LYS A 38 -24.77 0.87 -7.20
C LYS A 38 -25.50 0.65 -5.88
N GLU A 39 -25.48 -0.57 -5.35
CA GLU A 39 -26.11 -0.92 -4.08
C GLU A 39 -25.54 -0.08 -2.93
N VAL A 40 -24.22 -0.10 -2.75
CA VAL A 40 -23.59 0.57 -1.60
C VAL A 40 -23.52 2.09 -1.78
N LEU A 41 -23.23 2.59 -2.98
CA LEU A 41 -23.06 4.02 -3.23
C LEU A 41 -24.38 4.80 -3.20
N GLN A 42 -25.50 4.19 -3.62
CA GLN A 42 -26.82 4.83 -3.53
C GLN A 42 -27.31 4.94 -2.08
N GLN A 43 -27.04 3.93 -1.24
CA GLN A 43 -27.40 3.93 0.18
C GLN A 43 -26.65 5.02 0.97
N ASN A 44 -25.45 5.39 0.50
CA ASN A 44 -24.54 6.29 1.17
C ASN A 44 -24.86 7.80 1.01
N ARG A 45 -25.93 8.18 0.26
CA ARG A 45 -26.51 9.55 0.15
C ARG A 45 -25.50 10.71 0.25
N TRP A 46 -24.46 10.73 -0.58
CA TRP A 46 -23.52 11.86 -0.66
C TRP A 46 -24.24 13.07 -1.29
N LYS A 47 -24.88 13.91 -0.46
CA LYS A 47 -25.80 15.00 -0.85
C LYS A 47 -25.18 16.13 -1.69
N ASN A 48 -23.88 16.09 -1.96
CA ASN A 48 -23.21 17.05 -2.82
C ASN A 48 -22.33 16.30 -3.83
N PRO A 49 -22.90 15.76 -4.92
CA PRO A 49 -22.13 15.17 -5.99
C PRO A 49 -21.46 16.31 -6.77
N ARG A 50 -20.37 16.87 -6.24
CA ARG A 50 -19.41 17.51 -7.14
C ARG A 50 -18.91 16.42 -8.10
N PRO A 51 -18.72 16.74 -9.40
CA PRO A 51 -19.11 15.86 -10.51
C PRO A 51 -18.19 14.66 -10.77
N TYR A 52 -17.39 14.23 -9.80
CA TYR A 52 -16.33 13.26 -10.03
C TYR A 52 -16.29 12.22 -8.90
N TRP A 53 -17.12 11.18 -9.07
CA TRP A 53 -17.08 9.92 -8.32
C TRP A 53 -15.74 9.17 -8.45
N TYR A 54 -14.82 9.61 -9.33
CA TYR A 54 -13.55 8.93 -9.61
C TYR A 54 -12.44 9.17 -8.57
N ASN A 55 -12.66 10.05 -7.58
CA ASN A 55 -11.70 10.24 -6.50
C ASN A 55 -12.39 10.09 -5.14
N PHE A 56 -12.93 8.89 -4.87
CA PHE A 56 -13.48 8.51 -3.54
C PHE A 56 -12.54 8.92 -2.41
N GLU A 57 -11.25 8.69 -2.62
CA GLU A 57 -10.15 9.06 -1.75
C GLU A 57 -10.09 10.58 -1.50
N GLU A 58 -10.06 11.40 -2.56
CA GLU A 58 -10.06 12.86 -2.43
C GLU A 58 -11.38 13.42 -1.85
N ASN A 59 -12.52 12.83 -2.19
CA ASN A 59 -13.81 13.20 -1.60
C ASN A 59 -13.84 12.90 -0.10
N MET A 60 -13.27 11.77 0.33
CA MET A 60 -13.08 11.47 1.76
C MET A 60 -12.17 12.49 2.41
N ALA A 61 -11.03 12.83 1.80
CA ALA A 61 -10.11 13.83 2.32
C ALA A 61 -10.73 15.23 2.41
N GLN A 62 -11.53 15.64 1.43
CA GLN A 62 -12.24 16.92 1.43
C GLN A 62 -13.34 16.95 2.50
N ASN A 63 -14.12 15.89 2.65
CA ASN A 63 -15.14 15.79 3.68
C ASN A 63 -14.52 15.78 5.09
N TYR A 64 -13.43 15.04 5.25
CA TYR A 64 -12.58 15.05 6.44
C TYR A 64 -12.17 16.48 6.80
N ASN A 65 -11.55 17.20 5.86
CA ASN A 65 -11.11 18.58 6.06
C ASN A 65 -12.26 19.51 6.44
N ASN A 66 -13.42 19.35 5.82
CA ASN A 66 -14.59 20.18 6.12
C ASN A 66 -15.12 19.95 7.53
N VAL A 67 -15.17 18.69 8.01
CA VAL A 67 -15.59 18.37 9.39
C VAL A 67 -14.54 18.90 10.39
N PHE A 68 -13.25 18.72 10.10
CA PHE A 68 -12.16 19.22 10.93
C PHE A 68 -12.16 20.75 11.03
N LEU A 69 -12.27 21.47 9.91
CA LEU A 69 -12.33 22.93 9.88
C LEU A 69 -13.56 23.48 10.60
N LYS A 70 -14.71 22.80 10.54
CA LYS A 70 -15.89 23.18 11.35
C LYS A 70 -15.61 23.04 12.85
N LYS A 71 -14.87 22.01 13.27
CA LYS A 71 -14.47 21.79 14.67
C LYS A 71 -13.46 22.83 15.15
N LEU A 72 -12.45 23.17 14.33
CA LEU A 72 -11.49 24.24 14.64
C LEU A 72 -12.14 25.63 14.69
N ARG A 73 -13.07 25.94 13.76
CA ARG A 73 -13.82 27.20 13.79
C ARG A 73 -14.83 27.28 14.94
N GLY A 74 -15.16 26.13 15.53
CA GLY A 74 -16.00 25.99 16.73
C GLY A 74 -15.22 26.13 18.04
N GLU A 75 -14.13 26.91 18.06
CA GLU A 75 -13.42 27.26 19.29
C GLU A 75 -14.35 27.99 20.28
N LYS A 76 -15.00 27.21 21.15
CA LYS A 76 -15.24 27.45 22.59
C LYS A 76 -16.24 26.49 23.25
N GLU A 77 -16.93 25.63 22.52
CA GLU A 77 -17.87 24.68 23.11
C GLU A 77 -17.54 23.24 22.75
N GLU A 78 -17.86 22.35 23.70
CA GLU A 78 -17.70 20.90 23.64
C GLU A 78 -18.00 20.32 22.25
N VAL A 79 -17.25 19.29 21.87
CA VAL A 79 -17.47 18.53 20.63
C VAL A 79 -18.92 18.06 20.59
N LYS A 80 -19.78 18.73 19.82
CA LYS A 80 -21.20 18.36 19.70
C LYS A 80 -21.29 16.91 19.25
N SER A 81 -22.11 16.10 19.94
CA SER A 81 -22.37 14.68 19.67
C SER A 81 -22.70 14.37 18.20
N SER A 82 -23.24 15.35 17.47
CA SER A 82 -23.50 15.27 16.03
C SER A 82 -22.27 15.00 15.18
N HIS A 83 -21.08 15.49 15.56
CA HIS A 83 -19.85 15.30 14.78
C HIS A 83 -19.29 13.87 14.94
N LEU A 84 -19.41 13.28 16.13
CA LEU A 84 -19.04 11.88 16.39
C LEU A 84 -19.97 10.91 15.64
N TYR A 85 -21.25 11.25 15.58
CA TYR A 85 -22.23 10.51 14.78
C TYR A 85 -21.91 10.59 13.27
N GLU A 86 -21.55 11.77 12.76
CA GLU A 86 -21.11 11.91 11.36
C GLU A 86 -19.84 11.09 11.06
N PHE A 87 -18.89 11.05 12.00
CA PHE A 87 -17.64 10.30 11.81
C PHE A 87 -17.84 8.78 11.79
N SER A 88 -18.53 8.23 12.80
CA SER A 88 -18.86 6.79 12.85
C SER A 88 -19.65 6.34 11.61
N TYR A 89 -20.49 7.24 11.07
CA TYR A 89 -21.16 7.03 9.81
C TYR A 89 -20.17 6.90 8.63
N TYR A 90 -19.19 7.80 8.47
CA TYR A 90 -18.20 7.70 7.40
C TYR A 90 -17.31 6.45 7.49
N LEU A 91 -16.89 6.04 8.70
CA LEU A 91 -16.15 4.79 8.87
C LEU A 91 -16.96 3.58 8.41
N LYS A 92 -18.22 3.49 8.85
CA LYS A 92 -19.11 2.41 8.44
C LYS A 92 -19.32 2.39 6.92
N GLN A 93 -19.43 3.56 6.29
CA GLN A 93 -19.52 3.63 4.84
C GLN A 93 -18.27 3.14 4.13
N TYR A 94 -17.10 3.54 4.63
CA TYR A 94 -15.83 3.06 4.11
C TYR A 94 -15.79 1.54 4.15
N ASP A 95 -16.09 0.94 5.31
CA ASP A 95 -16.00 -0.50 5.50
C ASP A 95 -16.99 -1.23 4.58
N ASN A 96 -18.23 -0.74 4.46
CA ASN A 96 -19.22 -1.27 3.52
C ASN A 96 -18.75 -1.18 2.05
N ILE A 97 -18.11 -0.07 1.64
CA ILE A 97 -17.58 0.10 0.28
C ILE A 97 -16.42 -0.87 0.04
N SER A 98 -15.51 -0.99 1.01
CA SER A 98 -14.37 -1.90 0.96
C SER A 98 -14.82 -3.36 0.81
N GLU A 99 -15.82 -3.76 1.59
CA GLU A 99 -16.44 -5.09 1.51
C GLU A 99 -17.06 -5.34 0.14
N LYS A 100 -17.91 -4.43 -0.35
CA LYS A 100 -18.55 -4.58 -1.68
C LYS A 100 -17.58 -4.53 -2.84
N LEU A 101 -16.52 -3.74 -2.72
CA LEU A 101 -15.44 -3.72 -3.70
C LEU A 101 -14.67 -5.04 -3.69
N THR A 102 -14.40 -5.61 -2.51
CA THR A 102 -13.78 -6.94 -2.37
C THR A 102 -14.61 -7.99 -3.08
N GLU A 103 -15.91 -8.09 -2.79
CA GLU A 103 -16.84 -9.04 -3.44
C GLU A 103 -16.86 -8.89 -4.98
N TYR A 104 -16.85 -7.63 -5.45
CA TYR A 104 -16.83 -7.31 -6.87
C TYR A 104 -15.53 -7.77 -7.54
N LEU A 105 -14.38 -7.47 -6.93
CA LEU A 105 -13.07 -7.81 -7.45
C LEU A 105 -12.79 -9.31 -7.40
N GLU A 106 -13.27 -10.02 -6.38
CA GLU A 106 -13.26 -11.50 -6.34
C GLU A 106 -14.03 -12.06 -7.55
N THR A 107 -15.23 -11.54 -7.80
CA THR A 107 -16.02 -11.95 -8.98
C THR A 107 -15.32 -11.60 -10.30
N ALA A 108 -14.59 -10.48 -10.36
CA ALA A 108 -13.87 -10.05 -11.54
C ALA A 108 -12.63 -10.91 -11.80
N GLN A 109 -11.85 -11.25 -10.77
CA GLN A 109 -10.69 -12.12 -10.90
C GLN A 109 -11.10 -13.54 -11.26
N ASP A 110 -12.16 -14.07 -10.64
CA ASP A 110 -12.62 -15.44 -10.88
C ASP A 110 -13.04 -15.63 -12.33
N LYS A 111 -13.64 -14.62 -12.96
CA LYS A 111 -13.98 -14.66 -14.40
C LYS A 111 -12.74 -14.74 -15.28
N VAL A 112 -11.66 -14.06 -14.91
CA VAL A 112 -10.40 -14.10 -15.65
C VAL A 112 -9.72 -15.45 -15.42
N PHE A 113 -9.57 -15.90 -14.17
CA PHE A 113 -8.90 -17.17 -13.85
C PHE A 113 -9.68 -18.39 -14.35
N SER A 114 -11.01 -18.38 -14.30
CA SER A 114 -11.85 -19.42 -14.92
C SER A 114 -11.91 -19.29 -16.45
N GLY A 115 -11.84 -18.07 -16.99
CA GLY A 115 -11.72 -17.80 -18.41
C GLY A 115 -10.40 -18.29 -19.00
N GLU A 116 -9.29 -18.21 -18.24
CA GLU A 116 -8.01 -18.80 -18.62
C GLU A 116 -8.10 -20.32 -18.73
N ASN A 117 -8.86 -21.00 -17.87
CA ASN A 117 -9.14 -22.42 -18.05
C ASN A 117 -9.86 -22.70 -19.38
N GLU A 118 -10.74 -21.81 -19.84
CA GLU A 118 -11.39 -21.95 -21.15
C GLU A 118 -10.47 -21.54 -22.33
N ILE A 119 -9.64 -20.51 -22.18
CA ILE A 119 -8.70 -20.04 -23.21
C ILE A 119 -7.54 -21.02 -23.39
N VAL A 120 -6.98 -21.56 -22.30
CA VAL A 120 -5.96 -22.63 -22.32
C VAL A 120 -6.56 -23.93 -22.86
N SER A 121 -7.82 -24.25 -22.54
CA SER A 121 -8.51 -25.42 -23.12
C SER A 121 -8.84 -25.24 -24.60
N ARG A 122 -9.25 -24.05 -25.04
CA ARG A 122 -9.51 -23.72 -26.46
C ARG A 122 -8.23 -23.66 -27.28
N ASN A 123 -7.13 -23.15 -26.72
CA ASN A 123 -5.81 -23.13 -27.36
C ASN A 123 -5.24 -24.53 -27.59
N LYS A 124 -5.53 -25.50 -26.70
CA LYS A 124 -5.20 -26.91 -26.94
C LYS A 124 -6.06 -27.59 -28.02
N ALA A 125 -7.27 -27.10 -28.25
CA ALA A 125 -8.24 -27.73 -29.16
C ALA A 125 -8.21 -27.16 -30.59
N ASN A 126 -7.80 -25.90 -30.82
CA ASN A 126 -7.76 -25.31 -32.16
C ASN A 126 -6.77 -24.13 -32.28
N PRO A 127 -5.49 -24.37 -32.59
CA PRO A 127 -4.44 -23.34 -32.54
C PRO A 127 -4.47 -22.28 -33.66
N PHE A 128 -5.38 -22.32 -34.64
CA PHE A 128 -5.31 -21.46 -35.84
C PHE A 128 -6.60 -20.72 -36.24
N LYS A 129 -7.48 -20.35 -35.30
CA LYS A 129 -8.56 -19.39 -35.58
C LYS A 129 -8.63 -18.31 -34.49
N HIS A 130 -8.09 -17.13 -34.79
CA HIS A 130 -8.29 -15.89 -34.02
C HIS A 130 -9.79 -15.54 -33.93
N ASN A 131 -10.31 -14.93 -32.85
CA ASN A 131 -9.91 -13.65 -32.26
C ASN A 131 -10.03 -13.66 -30.72
N GLN A 132 -9.07 -12.99 -30.06
CA GLN A 132 -8.85 -12.87 -28.60
C GLN A 132 -8.19 -14.07 -27.92
N THR A 133 -7.07 -14.51 -28.48
CA THR A 133 -6.07 -15.32 -27.76
C THR A 133 -5.09 -14.39 -27.07
N ILE A 134 -4.69 -14.72 -25.83
CA ILE A 134 -3.63 -14.07 -25.06
C ILE A 134 -2.51 -13.60 -26.01
N PRO A 135 -2.27 -12.28 -26.18
CA PRO A 135 -1.33 -11.79 -27.17
C PRO A 135 0.08 -12.30 -26.89
N GLU A 136 0.87 -12.52 -27.95
CA GLU A 136 2.29 -12.94 -27.96
C GLU A 136 3.25 -12.07 -27.12
N VAL A 137 2.73 -11.09 -26.36
CA VAL A 137 3.46 -10.13 -25.53
C VAL A 137 3.54 -10.55 -24.05
N MET A 138 2.77 -11.56 -23.65
CA MET A 138 2.95 -12.23 -22.36
C MET A 138 4.36 -12.77 -22.06
N PRO A 139 5.17 -13.27 -23.03
CA PRO A 139 6.46 -13.87 -22.72
C PRO A 139 7.41 -12.91 -22.02
N LYS A 140 7.51 -11.64 -22.46
CA LYS A 140 8.41 -10.65 -21.85
C LYS A 140 7.95 -10.24 -20.45
N ILE A 141 6.63 -10.11 -20.25
CA ILE A 141 6.05 -9.78 -18.94
C ILE A 141 6.23 -10.96 -17.98
N ALA A 142 5.90 -12.18 -18.43
CA ALA A 142 6.07 -13.41 -17.68
C ALA A 142 7.54 -13.67 -17.34
N GLU A 143 8.46 -13.41 -18.27
CA GLU A 143 9.90 -13.47 -18.05
C GLU A 143 10.31 -12.48 -16.96
N LYS A 144 9.93 -11.20 -17.08
CA LYS A 144 10.24 -10.18 -16.07
C LYS A 144 9.69 -10.52 -14.69
N LEU A 145 8.47 -11.05 -14.60
CA LEU A 145 7.87 -11.49 -13.34
C LEU A 145 8.58 -12.72 -12.76
N LYS A 146 9.02 -13.67 -13.60
CA LYS A 146 9.76 -14.86 -13.15
C LYS A 146 11.16 -14.50 -12.66
N GLU A 147 11.84 -13.61 -13.36
CA GLU A 147 13.17 -13.10 -13.03
C GLU A 147 13.17 -12.14 -11.83
N ALA A 148 12.02 -11.59 -11.47
CA ALA A 148 11.92 -10.68 -10.34
C ALA A 148 12.26 -11.40 -9.02
N ASP A 149 13.13 -10.76 -8.24
CA ASP A 149 13.42 -11.16 -6.87
C ASP A 149 12.25 -10.78 -5.95
N ALA A 150 11.60 -9.66 -6.22
CA ALA A 150 10.39 -9.19 -5.54
C ALA A 150 9.41 -8.50 -6.51
N VAL A 151 8.14 -8.51 -6.14
CA VAL A 151 7.03 -7.88 -6.86
C VAL A 151 6.27 -6.99 -5.89
N LEU A 152 6.33 -5.67 -6.11
CA LEU A 152 5.55 -4.69 -5.38
C LEU A 152 4.21 -4.49 -6.08
N SER A 153 3.14 -5.04 -5.52
CA SER A 153 1.79 -4.95 -6.09
C SER A 153 0.95 -3.89 -5.40
N PHE A 154 0.43 -2.96 -6.20
CA PHE A 154 -0.62 -2.02 -5.83
C PHE A 154 -2.01 -2.55 -6.21
N ASN A 155 -2.08 -3.71 -6.87
CA ASN A 155 -3.33 -4.41 -7.18
C ASN A 155 -3.76 -5.26 -6.00
N TYR A 156 -5.06 -5.51 -5.90
CA TYR A 156 -5.63 -6.36 -4.85
C TYR A 156 -5.62 -7.86 -5.21
N THR A 157 -5.47 -8.17 -6.49
CA THR A 157 -5.73 -9.48 -7.10
C THR A 157 -4.52 -10.42 -7.00
N GLN A 158 -4.75 -11.72 -7.16
CA GLN A 158 -3.70 -12.76 -7.08
C GLN A 158 -3.08 -13.06 -8.44
N THR A 159 -3.18 -12.13 -9.38
CA THR A 159 -2.77 -12.32 -10.77
C THR A 159 -1.29 -12.74 -10.94
N PRO A 160 -0.30 -12.17 -10.23
CA PRO A 160 1.09 -12.65 -10.33
C PRO A 160 1.24 -14.13 -9.96
N GLN A 161 0.50 -14.59 -8.95
CA GLN A 161 0.56 -15.96 -8.45
C GLN A 161 -0.22 -16.91 -9.35
N GLU A 162 -1.48 -16.60 -9.63
CA GLU A 162 -2.41 -17.50 -10.34
C GLU A 162 -2.07 -17.64 -11.83
N ILE A 163 -1.67 -16.54 -12.50
CA ILE A 163 -1.39 -16.56 -13.95
C ILE A 163 0.09 -16.82 -14.22
N PHE A 164 0.98 -16.18 -13.46
CA PHE A 164 2.42 -16.18 -13.75
C PHE A 164 3.24 -17.09 -12.83
N ASN A 165 2.60 -17.79 -11.87
CA ASN A 165 3.25 -18.69 -10.92
C ASN A 165 4.38 -18.02 -10.11
N VAL A 166 4.22 -16.75 -9.76
CA VAL A 166 5.10 -16.06 -8.81
C VAL A 166 4.81 -16.58 -7.40
N SER A 167 5.84 -16.86 -6.61
CA SER A 167 5.65 -17.31 -5.21
C SER A 167 5.01 -16.20 -4.38
N ASP A 168 4.09 -16.56 -3.48
CA ASP A 168 3.46 -15.64 -2.53
C ASP A 168 4.49 -14.79 -1.77
N GLU A 169 5.61 -15.41 -1.38
CA GLU A 169 6.69 -14.80 -0.61
C GLU A 169 7.38 -13.65 -1.35
N ARG A 170 7.28 -13.63 -2.69
CA ARG A 170 7.87 -12.59 -3.55
C ARG A 170 6.90 -11.43 -3.81
N VAL A 171 5.62 -11.55 -3.47
CA VAL A 171 4.60 -10.54 -3.80
C VAL A 171 4.24 -9.74 -2.56
N ILE A 172 4.58 -8.45 -2.58
CA ILE A 172 4.26 -7.50 -1.52
C ILE A 172 3.07 -6.64 -1.93
N TYR A 173 1.95 -6.83 -1.25
CA TYR A 173 0.72 -6.09 -1.48
C TYR A 173 0.65 -4.82 -0.62
N ILE A 174 0.88 -3.66 -1.25
CA ILE A 174 0.91 -2.35 -0.60
C ILE A 174 -0.45 -1.94 -0.04
N HIS A 175 -1.52 -2.29 -0.77
CA HIS A 175 -2.89 -1.97 -0.40
C HIS A 175 -3.66 -3.18 0.10
N GLY A 176 -2.97 -4.19 0.63
CA GLY A 176 -3.61 -5.46 0.95
C GLY A 176 -4.03 -6.25 -0.29
N SER A 177 -4.69 -7.38 -0.06
CA SER A 177 -5.07 -8.30 -1.14
C SER A 177 -6.45 -8.92 -0.88
N LEU A 178 -7.09 -9.42 -1.94
CA LEU A 178 -8.34 -10.18 -1.85
C LEU A 178 -8.13 -11.48 -1.05
N LYS A 179 -6.96 -12.11 -1.16
CA LYS A 179 -6.58 -13.29 -0.35
C LYS A 179 -6.60 -12.98 1.15
N ASP A 180 -6.13 -11.81 1.55
CA ASP A 180 -6.13 -11.35 2.94
C ASP A 180 -7.53 -10.83 3.39
N LYS A 181 -8.47 -10.67 2.45
CA LYS A 181 -9.79 -10.04 2.65
C LYS A 181 -9.73 -8.65 3.28
N ASN A 182 -8.59 -7.97 3.12
CA ASN A 182 -8.36 -6.69 3.77
C ASN A 182 -7.67 -5.75 2.79
N ILE A 183 -8.50 -5.10 1.97
CA ILE A 183 -8.06 -4.12 0.98
C ILE A 183 -8.00 -2.71 1.60
N ILE A 184 -7.03 -1.93 1.15
CA ILE A 184 -6.83 -0.55 1.55
C ILE A 184 -7.28 0.36 0.41
N LEU A 185 -8.16 1.29 0.76
CA LEU A 185 -8.62 2.44 -0.01
C LEU A 185 -8.21 3.68 0.78
N GLY A 186 -8.02 4.83 0.14
CA GLY A 186 -7.91 6.12 0.85
C GLY A 186 -6.93 7.10 0.24
N ALA A 187 -7.10 8.39 0.51
CA ALA A 187 -6.20 9.40 -0.05
C ALA A 187 -4.78 9.25 0.50
N ASN A 188 -3.78 9.49 -0.36
CA ASN A 188 -2.37 9.61 0.01
C ASN A 188 -2.06 10.91 0.77
N ASN A 189 -3.01 11.44 1.53
CA ASN A 189 -2.76 12.66 2.29
C ASN A 189 -1.97 12.31 3.55
N ASP A 190 -0.70 11.98 3.36
CA ASP A 190 0.35 12.03 4.39
C ASP A 190 0.79 13.49 4.62
N ILE A 191 0.17 14.46 3.94
CA ILE A 191 0.24 15.87 4.33
C ILE A 191 -0.30 15.96 5.74
N ASN A 192 0.64 15.97 6.67
CA ASN A 192 0.46 16.19 8.09
C ASN A 192 -0.56 17.29 8.31
N PHE A 193 -1.79 16.92 8.61
CA PHE A 193 -2.66 17.77 9.38
C PHE A 193 -2.10 17.74 10.81
N GLN A 194 -1.04 18.52 11.04
CA GLN A 194 -0.39 18.62 12.34
C GLN A 194 -1.47 18.88 13.41
N GLY A 195 -1.69 17.90 14.29
CA GLY A 195 -2.70 17.98 15.36
C GLY A 195 -4.09 17.41 15.06
N GLU A 196 -4.25 16.46 14.13
CA GLU A 196 -5.53 15.76 13.93
C GLU A 196 -6.06 15.09 15.21
N ILE A 197 -7.39 15.06 15.33
CA ILE A 197 -8.07 14.25 16.34
C ILE A 197 -7.96 12.77 15.96
N ASN A 198 -7.52 11.98 16.94
CA ASN A 198 -7.42 10.52 16.94
C ASN A 198 -8.49 9.81 16.10
N GLU A 199 -9.75 10.24 16.25
CA GLU A 199 -10.93 9.65 15.60
C GLU A 199 -10.71 9.36 14.11
N PHE A 200 -10.11 10.24 13.31
CA PHE A 200 -10.01 10.07 11.86
C PHE A 200 -8.84 9.22 11.35
N ALA A 201 -7.92 8.80 12.22
CA ALA A 201 -6.78 7.96 11.85
C ALA A 201 -7.19 6.68 11.06
N PRO A 202 -8.32 6.00 11.35
CA PRO A 202 -8.72 4.81 10.62
C PRO A 202 -9.07 5.01 9.14
N LEU A 203 -9.19 6.25 8.66
CA LEU A 203 -9.37 6.55 7.23
C LEU A 203 -8.04 6.69 6.48
N ARG A 204 -6.90 6.72 7.18
CA ARG A 204 -5.59 6.90 6.56
C ARG A 204 -5.02 5.58 6.04
N LYS A 205 -4.36 5.62 4.87
CA LYS A 205 -3.62 4.48 4.31
C LYS A 205 -2.55 3.97 5.26
N LYS A 206 -1.85 4.87 5.96
CA LYS A 206 -0.77 4.51 6.89
C LYS A 206 -1.24 3.63 8.06
N PHE A 207 -2.26 4.06 8.80
CA PHE A 207 -2.92 3.26 9.84
C PHE A 207 -3.40 1.91 9.31
N ARG A 208 -4.03 1.88 8.12
CA ARG A 208 -4.53 0.62 7.53
C ARG A 208 -3.40 -0.33 7.14
N ARG A 209 -2.24 0.19 6.73
CA ARG A 209 -1.04 -0.62 6.45
C ARG A 209 -0.49 -1.23 7.74
N ASP A 210 -0.46 -0.48 8.84
CA ASP A 210 -0.05 -1.01 10.16
C ASP A 210 -0.97 -2.12 10.63
N VAL A 211 -2.30 -1.92 10.52
CA VAL A 211 -3.29 -2.94 10.82
C VAL A 211 -3.10 -4.18 9.95
N ASN A 212 -2.83 -4.02 8.66
CA ASN A 212 -2.59 -5.15 7.75
C ASN A 212 -1.29 -5.90 8.11
N ASP A 213 -0.20 -5.21 8.43
CA ASP A 213 1.04 -5.86 8.85
C ASP A 213 0.88 -6.60 10.18
N PHE A 214 0.19 -5.98 11.15
CA PHE A 214 -0.15 -6.62 12.42
C PHE A 214 -0.95 -7.91 12.22
N ILE A 215 -1.99 -7.88 11.37
CA ILE A 215 -2.79 -9.07 11.03
C ILE A 215 -1.90 -10.18 10.45
N ARG A 216 -0.99 -9.84 9.53
CA ARG A 216 -0.11 -10.82 8.87
C ARG A 216 0.90 -11.43 9.84
N ARG A 217 1.50 -10.62 10.71
CA ARG A 217 2.56 -11.06 11.64
C ARG A 217 2.02 -11.77 12.88
N LYS A 218 0.93 -11.25 13.44
CA LYS A 218 0.40 -11.70 14.74
C LYS A 218 -0.80 -12.64 14.62
N LYS A 219 -1.51 -12.60 13.49
CA LYS A 219 -2.74 -13.39 13.27
C LYS A 219 -3.70 -13.26 14.46
N PRO A 220 -4.04 -12.02 14.87
CA PRO A 220 -4.82 -11.76 16.07
C PRO A 220 -6.26 -12.26 15.92
N ASP A 221 -6.90 -12.57 17.04
CA ASP A 221 -8.35 -12.68 17.08
C ASP A 221 -9.01 -11.29 17.02
N ALA A 222 -10.35 -11.24 17.10
CA ALA A 222 -11.10 -9.99 16.99
C ALA A 222 -10.81 -9.02 18.15
N ASP A 223 -10.59 -9.53 19.35
CA ASP A 223 -10.40 -8.70 20.55
C ASP A 223 -9.01 -8.06 20.53
N LEU A 224 -7.96 -8.85 20.26
CA LEU A 224 -6.59 -8.36 20.12
C LEU A 224 -6.46 -7.38 18.93
N LEU A 225 -7.16 -7.63 17.83
CA LEU A 225 -7.16 -6.73 16.68
C LEU A 225 -7.82 -5.38 17.01
N ASN A 226 -8.91 -5.38 17.78
CA ASN A 226 -9.58 -4.16 18.20
C ASN A 226 -8.72 -3.37 19.20
N GLU A 227 -8.05 -4.07 20.12
CA GLU A 227 -7.09 -3.46 21.03
C GLU A 227 -5.94 -2.79 20.26
N PHE A 228 -5.35 -3.49 19.29
CA PHE A 228 -4.30 -2.92 18.44
C PHE A 228 -4.77 -1.69 17.66
N LYS A 229 -5.98 -1.75 17.06
CA LYS A 229 -6.56 -0.61 16.34
C LYS A 229 -6.72 0.60 17.24
N GLU A 230 -7.18 0.45 18.48
CA GLU A 230 -7.33 1.58 19.41
C GLU A 230 -6.00 2.11 19.93
N PHE A 231 -5.01 1.23 20.14
CA PHE A 231 -3.63 1.64 20.43
C PHE A 231 -3.06 2.47 19.27
N ASP A 232 -3.12 1.96 18.04
CA ASP A 232 -2.52 2.59 16.87
C ASP A 232 -3.22 3.92 16.53
N LYS A 233 -4.54 4.00 16.75
CA LYS A 233 -5.31 5.26 16.62
C LYS A 233 -4.73 6.35 17.52
N GLN A 234 -4.47 6.01 18.78
CA GLN A 234 -3.87 6.90 19.78
C GLN A 234 -2.43 7.27 19.41
N PHE A 235 -1.64 6.31 18.92
CA PHE A 235 -0.28 6.56 18.46
C PHE A 235 -0.23 7.64 17.35
N TYR A 236 -1.16 7.60 16.39
CA TYR A 236 -1.29 8.62 15.35
C TYR A 236 -1.88 9.96 15.83
N SER A 237 -2.25 10.08 17.10
CA SER A 237 -2.73 11.31 17.71
C SER A 237 -1.65 11.95 18.58
N PHE A 238 -0.92 12.92 18.01
CA PHE A 238 0.10 13.70 18.71
C PHE A 238 -0.38 14.39 20.02
N ARG A 239 -1.69 14.48 20.26
CA ARG A 239 -2.29 15.08 21.47
C ARG A 239 -2.70 14.06 22.53
N SER A 240 -2.66 12.76 22.21
CA SER A 240 -3.21 11.69 23.05
C SER A 240 -2.51 10.37 22.74
N LEU A 241 -1.19 10.32 22.97
CA LEU A 241 -0.47 9.05 22.93
C LEU A 241 -1.09 8.06 23.94
N PRO A 242 -0.91 6.74 23.73
CA PRO A 242 -1.30 5.75 24.73
C PRO A 242 -0.71 6.09 26.10
N VAL A 243 -1.46 5.81 27.18
CA VAL A 243 -1.09 6.22 28.56
C VAL A 243 0.28 5.67 28.97
N GLU A 244 0.64 4.51 28.43
CA GLU A 244 1.89 3.79 28.62
C GLU A 244 3.12 4.60 28.16
N PHE A 245 2.96 5.54 27.22
CA PHE A 245 4.05 6.44 26.83
C PHE A 245 4.36 7.48 27.93
N TYR A 246 3.38 7.87 28.74
CA TYR A 246 3.57 8.87 29.79
C TYR A 246 4.12 8.28 31.10
N GLU A 247 4.43 6.99 31.15
CA GLU A 247 5.16 6.39 32.26
C GLU A 247 6.58 6.98 32.37
N ASP A 248 7.07 7.10 33.61
CA ASP A 248 8.35 7.78 33.91
C ASP A 248 9.51 7.20 33.07
N GLY A 249 10.06 8.09 32.22
CA GLY A 249 11.21 7.82 31.36
C GLY A 249 10.91 7.01 30.10
N ILE A 250 9.66 6.77 29.71
CA ILE A 250 9.31 6.15 28.42
C ILE A 250 9.27 7.20 27.30
N LEU A 251 8.44 8.23 27.45
CA LEU A 251 8.26 9.25 26.40
C LEU A 251 9.59 9.88 25.95
N PRO A 252 10.53 10.28 26.83
CA PRO A 252 11.81 10.83 26.38
C PRO A 252 12.63 9.84 25.55
N GLU A 253 12.67 8.56 25.92
CA GLU A 253 13.40 7.53 25.16
C GLU A 253 12.78 7.33 23.77
N VAL A 254 11.44 7.32 23.68
CA VAL A 254 10.73 7.23 22.38
C VAL A 254 10.96 8.48 21.54
N LEU A 255 10.97 9.68 22.14
CA LEU A 255 11.26 10.92 21.39
C LEU A 255 12.71 10.98 20.91
N GLU A 256 13.67 10.45 21.66
CA GLU A 256 15.04 10.28 21.18
C GLU A 256 15.14 9.26 20.03
N LEU A 257 14.30 8.21 20.03
CA LEU A 257 14.11 7.35 18.86
C LEU A 257 13.42 8.11 17.71
N ASP A 258 12.77 9.25 18.00
CA ASP A 258 12.17 10.09 16.98
C ASP A 258 13.20 10.93 16.21
N GLU A 259 14.19 11.45 16.94
CA GLU A 259 15.30 12.20 16.40
C GLU A 259 16.07 11.35 15.37
N ASN A 260 16.23 11.86 14.14
CA ASN A 260 16.80 11.20 12.94
C ASN A 260 15.82 10.43 12.02
N TYR A 261 14.51 10.44 12.26
CA TYR A 261 13.52 9.81 11.35
C TYR A 261 13.61 10.28 9.90
N GLU A 262 13.92 11.56 9.69
CA GLU A 262 13.96 12.18 8.36
C GLU A 262 15.15 11.69 7.52
N MET A 263 16.13 11.02 8.12
CA MET A 263 17.35 10.58 7.41
C MET A 263 17.26 9.18 6.82
N ILE A 264 16.15 8.46 7.01
CA ILE A 264 15.92 7.10 6.50
C ILE A 264 14.78 7.11 5.48
N SER A 265 14.69 6.10 4.60
CA SER A 265 13.51 5.90 3.75
C SER A 265 12.22 6.10 4.55
N LYS A 266 11.13 6.62 3.98
CA LYS A 266 9.88 6.82 4.73
C LYS A 266 9.07 5.54 4.86
N TYR A 267 9.05 4.72 3.82
CA TYR A 267 8.17 3.57 3.68
C TYR A 267 8.89 2.24 3.65
N PHE A 268 10.18 2.17 3.35
CA PHE A 268 10.86 0.88 3.19
C PHE A 268 11.80 0.57 4.37
N VAL A 269 12.05 -0.71 4.56
CA VAL A 269 13.16 -1.22 5.36
C VAL A 269 14.42 -1.15 4.48
N ASP A 270 15.36 -0.28 4.84
CA ASP A 270 16.62 -0.08 4.12
C ASP A 270 17.84 -0.29 5.05
N ASP A 271 19.05 -0.12 4.50
CA ASP A 271 20.30 -0.26 5.26
C ASP A 271 20.36 0.68 6.46
N GLN A 272 19.89 1.90 6.29
CA GLN A 272 19.96 2.94 7.30
C GLN A 272 18.99 2.63 8.45
N TYR A 273 17.77 2.23 8.14
CA TYR A 273 16.79 1.74 9.10
C TYR A 273 17.32 0.51 9.84
N ASN A 274 17.90 -0.48 9.14
CA ASN A 274 18.46 -1.67 9.79
C ASN A 274 19.62 -1.33 10.74
N ASN A 275 20.49 -0.40 10.35
CA ASN A 275 21.58 0.07 11.21
C ASN A 275 21.04 0.85 12.42
N TRP A 276 20.07 1.73 12.20
CA TRP A 276 19.37 2.46 13.26
C TRP A 276 18.68 1.49 14.23
N LEU A 277 18.04 0.44 13.71
CA LEU A 277 17.38 -0.58 14.52
C LEU A 277 18.36 -1.29 15.43
N LYS A 278 19.51 -1.71 14.91
CA LYS A 278 20.57 -2.34 15.70
C LYS A 278 21.13 -1.43 16.79
N GLN A 279 21.32 -0.14 16.48
CA GLN A 279 21.87 0.84 17.43
C GLN A 279 20.91 1.12 18.59
N ASN A 280 19.60 1.00 18.35
CA ASN A 280 18.55 1.36 19.30
C ASN A 280 17.83 0.16 19.92
N TRP A 281 18.26 -1.06 19.59
CA TRP A 281 17.61 -2.29 20.04
C TRP A 281 17.53 -2.40 21.56
N ASP A 282 18.63 -2.14 22.27
CA ASP A 282 18.68 -2.22 23.73
C ASP A 282 17.70 -1.23 24.41
N LYS A 283 17.50 -0.06 23.82
CA LYS A 283 16.52 0.93 24.30
C LYS A 283 15.10 0.41 24.14
N ALA A 284 14.76 -0.16 22.98
CA ALA A 284 13.43 -0.74 22.77
C ALA A 284 13.15 -1.92 23.69
N MET A 285 14.12 -2.84 23.86
CA MET A 285 13.97 -3.97 24.79
C MET A 285 13.78 -3.52 26.25
N LYS A 286 14.33 -2.37 26.63
CA LYS A 286 14.12 -1.77 27.97
C LYS A 286 12.69 -1.25 28.12
N ILE A 287 12.13 -0.62 27.08
CA ILE A 287 10.74 -0.14 27.06
C ILE A 287 9.77 -1.33 27.08
N GLU A 288 10.01 -2.33 26.22
CA GLU A 288 9.25 -3.58 26.14
C GLU A 288 9.10 -4.23 27.52
N LYS A 289 10.22 -4.48 28.20
CA LYS A 289 10.21 -5.08 29.55
C LYS A 289 9.44 -4.27 30.59
N LYS A 290 9.46 -2.93 30.48
CA LYS A 290 8.69 -2.06 31.39
C LYS A 290 7.19 -2.20 31.11
N TRP A 291 6.78 -2.20 29.84
CA TRP A 291 5.38 -2.34 29.46
C TRP A 291 4.85 -3.75 29.74
N GLU A 292 5.64 -4.81 29.54
CA GLU A 292 5.26 -6.18 29.90
C GLU A 292 4.94 -6.32 31.40
N GLN A 293 5.56 -5.51 32.25
CA GLN A 293 5.38 -5.56 33.70
C GLN A 293 4.24 -4.67 34.21
N ASN A 294 3.99 -3.53 33.55
CA ASN A 294 3.19 -2.46 34.14
C ASN A 294 2.02 -1.97 33.26
N SER A 295 2.01 -2.31 31.97
CA SER A 295 0.95 -1.88 31.07
C SER A 295 -0.25 -2.83 31.08
N ARG A 296 -1.37 -2.34 30.54
CA ARG A 296 -2.54 -3.19 30.23
C ARG A 296 -2.54 -3.67 28.79
N ILE A 297 -1.48 -3.38 28.03
CA ILE A 297 -1.37 -3.71 26.61
C ILE A 297 -1.06 -5.20 26.48
N SER A 298 -1.74 -5.86 25.54
CA SER A 298 -1.46 -7.25 25.20
C SER A 298 0.01 -7.46 24.77
N PRO A 299 0.71 -8.51 25.26
CA PRO A 299 2.11 -8.78 24.93
C PRO A 299 2.41 -8.82 23.43
N GLU A 300 1.46 -9.30 22.62
CA GLU A 300 1.58 -9.36 21.16
C GLU A 300 1.65 -7.98 20.52
N ILE A 301 0.96 -6.99 21.08
CA ILE A 301 1.04 -5.59 20.64
C ILE A 301 2.39 -5.02 21.07
N ILE A 302 2.81 -5.22 22.32
CA ILE A 302 4.10 -4.75 22.84
C ILE A 302 5.25 -5.29 21.97
N ASP A 303 5.28 -6.60 21.71
CA ASP A 303 6.28 -7.23 20.86
C ASP A 303 6.24 -6.64 19.44
N TYR A 304 5.05 -6.47 18.86
CA TYR A 304 4.93 -5.90 17.51
C TYR A 304 5.49 -4.47 17.42
N VAL A 305 5.12 -3.59 18.36
CA VAL A 305 5.55 -2.19 18.30
C VAL A 305 7.03 -2.06 18.68
N SER A 306 7.53 -2.85 19.62
CA SER A 306 8.94 -2.83 20.03
C SER A 306 9.85 -3.33 18.90
N ASN A 307 9.44 -4.38 18.17
CA ASN A 307 10.14 -4.85 16.96
C ASN A 307 10.18 -3.81 15.84
N ASN A 308 9.25 -2.85 15.84
CA ASN A 308 9.24 -1.72 14.90
C ASN A 308 9.83 -0.44 15.50
N LEU A 309 10.45 -0.51 16.69
CA LEU A 309 10.95 0.65 17.46
C LEU A 309 9.91 1.75 17.66
N PHE A 310 8.67 1.35 17.92
CA PHE A 310 7.52 2.23 18.13
C PHE A 310 7.27 3.15 16.92
N ARG A 311 7.60 2.67 15.71
CA ARG A 311 7.33 3.35 14.45
C ARG A 311 6.24 2.65 13.66
N PRO A 312 5.58 3.39 12.76
CA PRO A 312 4.75 2.81 11.71
C PRO A 312 5.48 1.73 10.92
N PHE A 313 4.72 0.77 10.42
CA PHE A 313 5.18 -0.29 9.55
C PHE A 313 5.96 0.26 8.36
N ARG A 314 6.99 -0.49 7.98
CA ARG A 314 7.80 -0.28 6.79
C ARG A 314 7.75 -1.52 5.91
N ILE A 315 7.64 -1.27 4.61
CA ILE A 315 7.66 -2.26 3.54
C ILE A 315 9.00 -2.98 3.56
N ASN A 316 8.94 -4.27 3.87
CA ASN A 316 10.05 -5.19 3.69
C ASN A 316 9.86 -5.91 2.35
N LEU A 317 10.83 -5.79 1.44
CA LEU A 317 10.77 -6.42 0.11
C LEU A 317 11.00 -7.94 0.15
N GLY A 318 11.33 -8.51 1.32
CA GLY A 318 11.38 -9.94 1.53
C GLY A 318 12.56 -10.65 0.84
N ILE A 319 12.51 -11.98 0.89
CA ILE A 319 13.42 -12.99 0.29
C ILE A 319 14.82 -12.46 -0.08
N GLY A 320 15.65 -12.23 0.93
CA GLY A 320 17.07 -11.99 0.73
C GLY A 320 17.44 -10.66 0.08
N ILE A 321 16.50 -9.73 -0.11
CA ILE A 321 16.80 -8.32 -0.34
C ILE A 321 16.94 -7.67 1.02
N TYR A 322 18.18 -7.50 1.49
CA TYR A 322 18.46 -6.90 2.80
C TYR A 322 18.69 -5.39 2.69
N SER A 323 18.92 -4.91 1.47
CA SER A 323 19.16 -3.53 1.14
C SER A 323 18.48 -3.14 -0.16
N LEU A 324 17.89 -1.94 -0.20
CA LEU A 324 17.41 -1.32 -1.45
C LEU A 324 18.56 -1.04 -2.43
N ASN A 325 19.79 -0.92 -1.94
CA ASN A 325 20.98 -0.76 -2.78
C ASN A 325 21.41 -2.05 -3.48
N GLU A 326 20.75 -3.19 -3.23
CA GLU A 326 20.91 -4.39 -4.06
C GLU A 326 20.09 -4.31 -5.36
N ILE A 327 19.12 -3.40 -5.44
CA ILE A 327 18.23 -3.25 -6.59
C ILE A 327 18.93 -2.46 -7.68
N GLU A 328 19.16 -3.12 -8.82
CA GLU A 328 19.79 -2.50 -9.99
C GLU A 328 18.81 -2.29 -11.15
N GLU A 329 17.68 -3.02 -11.15
CA GLU A 329 16.67 -2.93 -12.20
C GLU A 329 15.25 -2.89 -11.60
N ILE A 330 14.47 -1.89 -12.00
CA ILE A 330 13.04 -1.79 -11.68
C ILE A 330 12.23 -1.89 -12.97
N SER A 331 11.19 -2.71 -12.99
CA SER A 331 10.23 -2.79 -14.10
C SER A 331 8.84 -2.39 -13.64
N VAL A 332 8.28 -1.32 -14.19
CA VAL A 332 6.96 -0.79 -13.85
C VAL A 332 5.94 -1.24 -14.89
N MET A 333 4.88 -1.92 -14.45
CA MET A 333 3.85 -2.48 -15.32
C MET A 333 2.45 -2.09 -14.84
N GLY A 334 1.70 -1.41 -15.70
CA GLY A 334 0.29 -1.08 -15.42
C GLY A 334 0.05 -0.09 -14.28
N HIS A 335 1.09 0.49 -13.69
CA HIS A 335 0.94 1.47 -12.62
C HIS A 335 0.81 2.89 -13.18
N SER A 336 -0.14 3.66 -12.64
CA SER A 336 -0.17 5.12 -12.82
C SER A 336 0.86 5.71 -11.87
N LEU A 337 1.96 6.29 -12.37
CA LEU A 337 2.97 6.93 -11.51
C LEU A 337 2.45 8.15 -10.73
N ASN A 338 1.21 8.59 -11.00
CA ASN A 338 0.53 9.65 -10.25
C ASN A 338 -0.25 9.12 -9.02
N SER A 339 -0.47 7.81 -8.92
CA SER A 339 -1.08 7.17 -7.76
C SER A 339 0.02 6.69 -6.83
N ASP A 340 -0.17 6.81 -5.51
CA ASP A 340 0.80 6.34 -4.49
C ASP A 340 2.22 6.85 -4.71
N ILE A 341 2.30 8.08 -5.23
CA ILE A 341 3.52 8.74 -5.70
C ILE A 341 4.59 8.74 -4.62
N GLU A 342 4.23 9.01 -3.36
CA GLU A 342 5.16 9.08 -2.24
C GLU A 342 5.91 7.76 -1.99
N VAL A 343 5.23 6.61 -2.18
CA VAL A 343 5.87 5.30 -1.99
C VAL A 343 6.86 5.02 -3.13
N ILE A 344 6.50 5.40 -4.36
CA ILE A 344 7.38 5.19 -5.52
C ILE A 344 8.55 6.17 -5.51
N GLU A 345 8.33 7.43 -5.15
CA GLU A 345 9.38 8.44 -4.98
C GLU A 345 10.40 7.98 -3.94
N ASP A 346 9.94 7.59 -2.75
CA ASP A 346 10.80 7.09 -1.68
C ASP A 346 11.59 5.83 -2.11
N LEU A 347 10.97 4.91 -2.85
CA LEU A 347 11.65 3.74 -3.40
C LEU A 347 12.76 4.14 -4.38
N LEU A 348 12.47 5.00 -5.36
CA LEU A 348 13.44 5.42 -6.38
C LEU A 348 14.60 6.21 -5.76
N GLN A 349 14.29 7.08 -4.80
CA GLN A 349 15.25 7.89 -4.05
C GLN A 349 16.15 7.01 -3.17
N SER A 350 15.63 5.92 -2.63
CA SER A 350 16.38 5.02 -1.74
C SER A 350 17.21 3.97 -2.50
N CYS A 351 16.92 3.71 -3.78
CA CYS A 351 17.69 2.76 -4.62
C CYS A 351 18.94 3.40 -5.22
N LEU A 352 20.00 3.62 -4.43
CA LEU A 352 21.20 4.36 -4.89
C LEU A 352 22.05 3.61 -5.94
N LYS A 353 21.85 2.30 -6.12
CA LYS A 353 22.56 1.52 -7.17
C LYS A 353 21.68 1.15 -8.35
N LEU A 354 20.52 1.79 -8.47
CA LEU A 354 19.63 1.59 -9.60
C LEU A 354 20.38 1.96 -10.90
N LYS A 355 20.38 1.04 -11.85
CA LYS A 355 21.01 1.23 -13.17
C LYS A 355 19.99 1.33 -14.28
N LYS A 356 18.84 0.69 -14.10
CA LYS A 356 17.86 0.53 -15.17
C LYS A 356 16.42 0.62 -14.66
N VAL A 357 15.59 1.34 -15.38
CA VAL A 357 14.14 1.36 -15.17
C VAL A 357 13.43 1.04 -16.48
N ASN A 358 12.65 -0.04 -16.52
CA ASN A 358 11.78 -0.34 -17.64
C ASN A 358 10.37 0.13 -17.31
N ILE A 359 9.81 1.01 -18.12
CA ILE A 359 8.44 1.50 -17.98
C ILE A 359 7.62 0.87 -19.09
N PHE A 360 6.74 -0.05 -18.73
CA PHE A 360 5.83 -0.67 -19.68
C PHE A 360 4.63 0.25 -19.92
N TYR A 361 4.35 0.53 -21.19
CA TYR A 361 3.29 1.44 -21.62
C TYR A 361 2.35 0.76 -22.63
N TYR A 362 1.10 1.21 -22.73
CA TYR A 362 0.15 0.68 -23.71
C TYR A 362 0.28 1.37 -25.07
N GLY A 363 0.13 0.63 -26.18
CA GLY A 363 0.29 1.17 -27.54
C GLY A 363 -0.50 2.46 -27.83
N GLU A 364 -1.68 2.63 -27.22
CA GLU A 364 -2.55 3.82 -27.37
C GLU A 364 -2.21 4.98 -26.42
N GLU A 365 -1.22 4.81 -25.53
CA GLU A 365 -0.80 5.84 -24.59
C GLU A 365 -0.18 7.03 -25.33
N SER A 366 -0.59 8.25 -24.96
CA SER A 366 -0.10 9.47 -25.60
C SER A 366 1.41 9.67 -25.35
N ILE A 367 2.10 10.32 -26.29
CA ILE A 367 3.53 10.66 -26.14
C ILE A 367 3.75 11.49 -24.86
N THR A 368 2.85 12.43 -24.56
CA THR A 368 2.89 13.26 -23.36
C THR A 368 2.89 12.42 -22.08
N GLU A 369 2.07 11.38 -22.01
CA GLU A 369 2.01 10.52 -20.83
C GLU A 369 3.26 9.66 -20.69
N LYS A 370 3.79 9.13 -21.80
CA LYS A 370 5.07 8.40 -21.81
C LYS A 370 6.22 9.29 -21.32
N MET A 371 6.29 10.54 -21.79
CA MET A 371 7.30 11.50 -21.36
C MET A 371 7.17 11.84 -19.87
N ARG A 372 5.95 12.06 -19.36
CA ARG A 372 5.72 12.30 -17.92
C ARG A 372 6.23 11.15 -17.05
N LYS A 373 6.04 9.90 -17.48
CA LYS A 373 6.55 8.74 -16.74
C LYS A 373 8.08 8.70 -16.70
N VAL A 374 8.74 9.02 -17.81
CA VAL A 374 10.20 9.13 -17.89
C VAL A 374 10.70 10.28 -17.00
N GLU A 375 10.11 11.45 -17.11
CA GLU A 375 10.44 12.63 -16.29
C GLU A 375 10.28 12.35 -14.79
N PHE A 376 9.19 11.66 -14.41
CA PHE A 376 8.96 11.26 -13.04
C PHE A 376 10.09 10.38 -12.50
N VAL A 377 10.55 9.39 -13.27
CA VAL A 377 11.67 8.53 -12.87
C VAL A 377 12.95 9.33 -12.76
N LEU A 378 13.30 10.09 -13.81
CA LEU A 378 14.55 10.88 -13.85
C LEU A 378 14.63 11.92 -12.74
N LYS A 379 13.50 12.50 -12.33
CA LYS A 379 13.45 13.46 -11.21
C LYS A 379 13.71 12.81 -9.85
N ASN A 380 13.40 11.52 -9.70
CA ASN A 380 13.39 10.82 -8.42
C ASN A 380 14.54 9.82 -8.24
N VAL A 381 15.43 9.70 -9.22
CA VAL A 381 16.68 8.94 -9.08
C VAL A 381 17.84 9.92 -8.84
N TYR A 382 18.67 9.63 -7.83
CA TYR A 382 19.77 10.53 -7.45
C TYR A 382 20.98 10.50 -8.40
N HIS A 383 21.12 9.45 -9.22
CA HIS A 383 22.27 9.24 -10.09
C HIS A 383 21.96 9.54 -11.56
N SER A 384 22.91 10.19 -12.25
CA SER A 384 22.76 10.67 -13.63
C SER A 384 22.75 9.59 -14.70
N ASP A 385 23.08 8.34 -14.35
CA ASP A 385 23.41 7.27 -15.30
C ASP A 385 22.35 6.14 -15.32
N VAL A 386 21.11 6.42 -14.91
CA VAL A 386 20.02 5.44 -14.94
C VAL A 386 19.43 5.34 -16.35
N ASP A 387 19.48 4.14 -16.94
CA ASP A 387 18.86 3.84 -18.22
C ASP A 387 17.34 3.68 -18.07
N VAL A 388 16.58 4.70 -18.50
CA VAL A 388 15.11 4.65 -18.52
C VAL A 388 14.62 4.18 -19.89
N ASN A 389 14.00 3.00 -19.93
CA ASN A 389 13.52 2.35 -21.14
C ASN A 389 12.00 2.34 -21.20
N LEU A 390 11.43 2.85 -22.29
CA LEU A 390 10.01 2.66 -22.60
C LEU A 390 9.83 1.33 -23.33
N VAL A 391 9.01 0.45 -22.76
CA VAL A 391 8.76 -0.89 -23.30
C VAL A 391 7.28 -1.01 -23.66
N ASP A 392 6.98 -1.34 -24.92
CA ASP A 392 5.58 -1.52 -25.33
C ASP A 392 4.98 -2.78 -24.70
N TYR A 393 3.80 -2.64 -24.08
CA TYR A 393 2.93 -3.75 -23.67
C TYR A 393 2.38 -4.54 -24.87
N TRP A 394 2.44 -3.94 -26.07
CA TRP A 394 1.96 -4.48 -27.33
C TRP A 394 3.08 -4.41 -28.38
N ALA A 395 3.94 -5.43 -28.45
CA ALA A 395 4.55 -5.74 -29.73
C ALA A 395 3.46 -6.42 -30.56
N LYS A 396 2.91 -5.69 -31.54
CA LYS A 396 1.92 -6.21 -32.50
C LYS A 396 2.34 -7.53 -33.13
#